data_AF-A0A920IR41-F1
#
_entry.id   AF-A0A920IR41-F1
#
_cell.length_a   1.000
_cell.length_b   1.000
_cell.length_c   1.000
_cell.angle_alpha   90.00
_cell.angle_beta   90.00
_cell.angle_gamma   90.00
#
_symmetry.space_group_name_H-M   'P 1'
#
loop_
_entity.id
_entity.type
_entity.pdbx_description
1 polymer ?
#
loop_
_entity_poly.entity_id
_entity_poly.type
_entity_poly.pdbx_seq_one_letter_code
_entity_poly.pdbx_strand_id
1 'polypeptide(L)'
;MKKDIHNKLIKYGWHTIANWVVLEIEGNKQKVDEFLQGQLTSDIHKIDENGFQLSSICDHKGFVICDFIINLNANVYKVVITKSLQTFLSKSLRHSLNLIQ
;
A
#
# COMPACT_ATOMS: atom_id res chain seq x y z
N MET A 1 -31.15 33.67 12.71
CA MET A 1 -30.04 32.73 12.44
C MET A 1 -29.34 32.43 13.76
N LYS A 2 -29.47 31.22 14.32
CA LYS A 2 -28.78 30.86 15.57
C LYS A 2 -27.29 30.66 15.26
N LYS A 3 -26.40 31.37 15.95
CA LYS A 3 -24.94 31.16 15.87
C LYS A 3 -24.62 29.87 16.61
N ASP A 4 -24.14 28.86 15.89
CA ASP A 4 -23.67 27.62 16.49
C ASP A 4 -22.30 27.87 17.15
N ILE A 5 -22.30 27.94 18.48
CA ILE A 5 -21.13 28.22 19.32
C ILE A 5 -20.37 26.93 19.70
N HIS A 6 -20.74 25.78 19.14
CA HIS A 6 -20.11 24.48 19.41
C HIS A 6 -19.10 24.03 18.34
N ASN A 7 -18.43 24.96 17.66
CA ASN A 7 -17.46 24.63 16.60
C ASN A 7 -16.06 24.24 17.14
N LYS A 8 -15.98 23.48 18.25
CA LYS A 8 -14.74 22.95 18.85
C LYS A 8 -14.45 21.48 18.49
N LEU A 9 -15.09 20.97 17.44
CA LEU A 9 -15.00 19.54 17.06
C LEU A 9 -13.71 19.19 16.31
N ILE A 10 -13.07 20.15 15.66
CA ILE A 10 -11.83 19.92 14.91
C ILE A 10 -10.67 20.55 15.68
N LYS A 11 -9.73 19.71 16.10
CA LYS A 11 -8.45 20.13 16.69
C LYS A 11 -7.32 19.60 15.82
N TYR A 12 -6.39 20.46 15.46
CA TYR A 12 -5.19 20.07 14.73
C TYR A 12 -4.22 19.35 15.67
N GLY A 13 -3.55 18.33 15.15
CA GLY A 13 -2.55 17.56 15.86
C GLY A 13 -1.77 16.68 14.90
N TRP A 14 -0.66 16.15 15.38
CA TRP A 14 0.13 15.15 14.67
C TRP A 14 0.36 13.96 15.61
N HIS A 15 0.52 12.78 15.02
CA HIS A 15 0.85 11.58 15.76
C HIS A 15 1.85 10.75 14.97
N THR A 16 2.87 10.24 15.65
CA THR A 16 3.84 9.34 15.02
C THR A 16 3.28 7.94 14.96
N ILE A 17 3.21 7.38 13.75
CA ILE A 17 2.81 5.99 13.55
C ILE A 17 4.07 5.10 13.61
N ALA A 18 4.57 4.84 14.82
CA ALA A 18 5.86 4.17 15.03
C ALA A 18 5.91 2.69 14.58
N ASN A 19 4.75 2.05 14.43
CA ASN A 19 4.63 0.63 14.09
C ASN A 19 4.50 0.36 12.59
N TRP A 20 4.71 1.38 11.75
CA TRP A 20 4.66 1.26 10.30
C TRP A 20 6.07 1.33 9.70
N VAL A 21 6.21 0.80 8.51
CA VAL A 21 7.43 0.75 7.72
C VAL A 21 7.09 1.01 6.26
N VAL A 22 8.03 1.64 5.54
CA VAL A 22 7.96 1.83 4.10
C VAL A 22 8.89 0.84 3.43
N LEU A 23 8.37 0.09 2.47
CA LEU A 23 9.10 -0.85 1.64
C LEU A 23 9.12 -0.31 0.21
N GLU A 24 10.31 -0.13 -0.36
CA GLU A 24 10.47 0.29 -1.74
C GLU A 24 10.54 -0.93 -2.66
N ILE A 25 9.87 -0.84 -3.82
CA ILE A 25 9.89 -1.90 -4.83
C ILE A 25 10.69 -1.41 -6.03
N GLU A 26 11.92 -1.90 -6.12
CA GLU A 26 12.85 -1.56 -7.20
C GLU A 26 12.76 -2.55 -8.36
N GLY A 27 12.88 -2.05 -9.59
CA GLY A 27 12.90 -2.86 -10.80
C GLY A 27 12.60 -2.06 -12.05
N ASN A 28 12.59 -2.75 -13.20
CA ASN A 28 12.08 -2.15 -14.44
C ASN A 28 10.58 -1.82 -14.26
N LYS A 29 10.18 -0.57 -14.48
CA LYS A 29 8.82 -0.07 -14.21
C LYS A 29 7.73 -0.94 -14.83
N GLN A 30 7.85 -1.28 -16.11
CA GLN A 30 6.85 -2.10 -16.80
C GLN A 30 6.72 -3.50 -16.18
N LYS A 31 7.84 -4.14 -15.84
CA LYS A 31 7.83 -5.44 -15.17
C LYS A 31 7.24 -5.37 -13.77
N VAL A 32 7.53 -4.29 -13.04
CA VAL A 32 6.94 -4.05 -11.71
C VAL A 32 5.44 -3.82 -11.82
N ASP A 33 4.98 -3.08 -12.83
CA ASP A 33 3.55 -2.84 -13.08
C ASP A 33 2.79 -4.14 -13.34
N GLU A 34 3.25 -4.90 -14.33
CA GLU A 34 2.65 -6.19 -14.70
C GLU A 34 2.63 -7.15 -13.51
N PHE A 35 3.73 -7.19 -12.75
CA PHE A 35 3.83 -8.02 -11.57
C PHE A 35 2.84 -7.60 -10.48
N LEU A 36 2.85 -6.33 -10.07
CA LEU A 36 1.99 -5.84 -8.99
C LEU A 36 0.51 -5.92 -9.37
N GLN A 37 0.13 -5.60 -10.60
CA GLN A 37 -1.26 -5.73 -11.06
C GLN A 37 -1.78 -7.17 -10.92
N GLY A 38 -0.91 -8.17 -11.09
CA GLY A 38 -1.27 -9.58 -10.92
C GLY A 38 -1.33 -10.05 -9.46
N GLN A 39 -0.67 -9.36 -8.52
CA GLN A 39 -0.60 -9.76 -7.11
C GLN A 39 -1.57 -8.98 -6.21
N LEU A 40 -1.85 -7.74 -6.57
CA LEU A 40 -2.60 -6.81 -5.74
C LEU A 40 -4.09 -6.87 -6.06
N THR A 41 -4.92 -6.69 -5.02
CA THR A 41 -6.38 -6.59 -5.17
C THR A 41 -6.85 -5.27 -5.79
N SER A 42 -5.99 -4.26 -5.77
CA SER A 42 -6.25 -2.93 -6.30
C SER A 42 -5.67 -2.74 -7.70
N ASP A 43 -6.36 -2.01 -8.56
CA ASP A 43 -5.85 -1.63 -9.87
C ASP A 43 -4.74 -0.57 -9.75
N ILE A 44 -3.47 -0.99 -9.89
CA ILE A 44 -2.30 -0.13 -9.68
C ILE A 44 -2.14 0.95 -10.75
N HIS A 45 -2.81 0.81 -11.90
CA HIS A 45 -2.81 1.82 -12.96
C HIS A 45 -3.72 3.02 -12.64
N LYS A 46 -4.50 2.94 -11.56
CA LYS A 46 -5.32 4.04 -11.05
C LYS A 46 -4.64 4.85 -9.96
N ILE A 47 -3.38 4.54 -9.64
CA ILE A 47 -2.59 5.34 -8.71
C ILE A 47 -2.01 6.51 -9.50
N ASP A 48 -2.47 7.72 -9.17
CA ASP A 48 -1.89 8.95 -9.71
C ASP A 48 -0.41 9.09 -9.27
N GLU A 49 0.36 9.87 -10.02
CA GLU A 49 1.71 10.24 -9.59
C GLU A 49 1.65 11.04 -8.28
N ASN A 50 2.41 10.62 -7.26
CA ASN A 50 2.30 11.04 -5.86
C ASN A 50 1.01 10.61 -5.14
N GLY A 51 0.21 9.74 -5.76
CA GLY A 51 -1.03 9.21 -5.24
C GLY A 51 -0.82 8.07 -4.25
N PHE A 52 -1.85 7.79 -3.47
CA PHE A 52 -1.89 6.69 -2.51
C PHE A 52 -3.15 5.87 -2.74
N GLN A 53 -3.06 4.56 -2.57
CA GLN A 53 -4.19 3.66 -2.68
C GLN A 53 -4.11 2.57 -1.61
N LEU A 54 -5.26 2.16 -1.09
CA LEU A 54 -5.36 0.97 -0.25
C LEU A 54 -5.34 -0.28 -1.12
N SER A 55 -4.56 -1.27 -0.69
CA SER A 55 -4.44 -2.54 -1.38
C SER A 55 -4.21 -3.68 -0.41
N SER A 56 -4.33 -4.89 -0.93
CA SER A 56 -4.09 -6.12 -0.21
C SER A 56 -3.52 -7.18 -1.15
N ILE A 57 -2.79 -8.14 -0.59
CA ILE A 57 -2.44 -9.40 -1.27
C ILE A 57 -3.31 -10.52 -0.72
N CYS A 58 -3.75 -11.40 -1.62
CA CYS A 58 -4.48 -12.61 -1.28
C CYS A 58 -3.61 -13.87 -1.43
N ASP A 59 -4.00 -14.93 -0.73
CA ASP A 59 -3.50 -16.27 -1.02
C ASP A 59 -4.13 -16.85 -2.29
N HIS A 60 -3.71 -18.05 -2.68
CA HIS A 60 -4.24 -18.79 -3.85
C HIS A 60 -5.73 -19.14 -3.74
N LYS A 61 -6.35 -19.01 -2.56
CA LYS A 61 -7.78 -19.23 -2.32
C LYS A 61 -8.56 -17.92 -2.30
N GLY A 62 -7.89 -16.78 -2.47
CA GLY A 62 -8.50 -15.45 -2.44
C GLY A 62 -8.67 -14.86 -1.03
N PHE A 63 -8.10 -15.48 0.02
CA PHE A 63 -8.12 -14.90 1.36
C PHE A 63 -7.04 -13.82 1.52
N VAL A 64 -7.40 -12.68 2.11
CA VAL A 64 -6.45 -11.60 2.38
C VAL A 64 -5.37 -12.04 3.37
N ILE A 65 -4.11 -11.92 2.96
CA ILE A 65 -2.92 -12.18 3.79
C ILE A 65 -2.52 -10.91 4.55
N CYS A 66 -2.52 -9.78 3.86
CA CYS A 66 -2.20 -8.47 4.45
C CYS A 66 -2.77 -7.34 3.61
N ASP A 67 -3.10 -6.25 4.28
CA ASP A 67 -3.51 -4.96 3.72
C ASP A 67 -2.40 -3.91 3.97
N PHE A 68 -2.36 -2.92 3.09
CA PHE A 68 -1.35 -1.86 3.12
C PHE A 68 -1.76 -0.68 2.24
N ILE A 69 -1.01 0.41 2.36
CA ILE A 69 -1.10 1.55 1.46
C ILE A 69 0.02 1.40 0.43
N ILE A 70 -0.30 1.51 -0.85
CA ILE A 70 0.68 1.63 -1.93
C ILE A 70 0.71 3.06 -2.44
N ASN A 71 1.90 3.55 -2.75
CA ASN A 71 2.18 4.87 -3.28
C ASN A 71 3.01 4.73 -4.55
N LEU A 72 2.74 5.59 -5.54
CA LEU A 72 3.60 5.79 -6.69
C LEU A 72 4.22 7.18 -6.57
N ASN A 73 5.54 7.27 -6.55
CA ASN A 73 6.26 8.53 -6.49
C ASN A 73 7.57 8.41 -7.28
N ALA A 74 7.83 9.35 -8.18
CA ALA A 74 8.97 9.38 -9.07
C ALA A 74 9.16 8.05 -9.84
N ASN A 75 8.06 7.47 -10.35
CA ASN A 75 8.03 6.15 -10.99
C ASN A 75 8.47 4.96 -10.12
N VAL A 76 8.51 5.12 -8.80
CA VAL A 76 8.86 4.06 -7.85
C VAL A 76 7.66 3.74 -6.97
N TYR A 77 7.36 2.44 -6.83
CA TYR A 77 6.31 1.99 -5.91
C TYR A 77 6.84 1.85 -4.50
N LYS A 78 6.07 2.36 -3.55
CA LYS A 78 6.34 2.27 -2.12
C LYS A 78 5.13 1.66 -1.41
N VAL A 79 5.36 0.67 -0.57
CA VAL A 79 4.34 0.06 0.26
C VAL A 79 4.53 0.51 1.70
N VAL A 80 3.50 1.14 2.27
CA VAL A 80 3.43 1.53 3.67
C VAL A 80 2.58 0.48 4.39
N ILE A 81 3.20 -0.24 5.33
CA ILE A 81 2.59 -1.40 5.98
C ILE A 81 2.98 -1.45 7.46
N THR A 82 2.20 -2.15 8.29
CA THR A 82 2.57 -2.44 9.67
C THR A 82 3.78 -3.37 9.73
N LYS A 83 4.69 -3.12 10.69
CA LYS A 83 5.91 -3.93 10.89
C LYS A 83 5.62 -5.42 11.09
N SER A 84 4.49 -5.76 11.71
CA SER A 84 4.05 -7.15 11.92
C SER A 84 3.72 -7.89 10.62
N LEU A 85 3.34 -7.17 9.55
CA LEU A 85 2.93 -7.75 8.28
C LEU A 85 4.01 -7.70 7.18
N GLN A 86 5.10 -6.94 7.39
CA GLN A 86 6.16 -6.76 6.38
C GLN A 86 6.74 -8.09 5.87
N THR A 87 6.90 -9.07 6.76
CA THR A 87 7.53 -10.36 6.44
C THR A 87 6.59 -11.22 5.60
N PHE A 88 5.29 -11.17 5.87
CA PHE A 88 4.26 -11.84 5.09
C PHE A 88 4.20 -11.29 3.66
N LEU A 89 4.13 -9.96 3.52
CA LEU A 89 4.16 -9.30 2.21
C LEU A 89 5.40 -9.72 1.41
N SER A 90 6.58 -9.56 2.03
CA SER A 90 7.85 -9.85 1.37
C SER A 90 7.98 -11.32 0.97
N LYS A 91 7.48 -12.25 1.81
CA LYS A 91 7.48 -13.68 1.51
C LYS A 91 6.51 -14.00 0.38
N SER A 92 5.32 -13.42 0.38
CA SER A 92 4.31 -13.65 -0.65
C SER A 92 4.79 -13.17 -2.01
N LEU A 93 5.30 -11.93 -2.10
CA LEU A 93 5.83 -11.38 -3.36
C LEU A 93 7.01 -12.20 -3.91
N ARG A 94 7.93 -12.63 -3.04
CA ARG A 94 9.05 -13.50 -3.45
C ARG A 94 8.59 -14.85 -3.96
N HIS A 95 7.58 -15.45 -3.31
CA HIS A 95 7.02 -16.71 -3.77
C HIS A 95 6.44 -16.56 -5.18
N SER A 96 5.67 -15.50 -5.43
CA SER A 96 5.10 -15.22 -6.73
C SER A 96 6.14 -14.95 -7.81
N LEU A 97 7.24 -14.24 -7.49
CA LEU A 97 8.34 -14.01 -8.44
C LEU A 97 8.99 -15.32 -8.92
N ASN A 98 9.19 -16.28 -8.01
CA ASN A 98 9.78 -17.58 -8.34
C ASN A 98 8.88 -18.47 -9.22
N LEU A 99 7.58 -18.15 -9.33
CA LEU A 99 6.66 -18.89 -10.19
C LEU A 99 6.62 -18.35 -11.63
N ILE A 100 7.22 -17.18 -11.88
CA ILE A 100 7.18 -16.47 -13.16
C ILE A 100 8.54 -16.55 -13.89
N GLN A 101 9.59 -17.07 -13.24
CA GLN A 101 10.92 -17.33 -13.82
C GLN A 101 11.03 -18.79 -14.30
#